data_AF-A0A7C3XH08-F1
#
_entry.id   AF-A0A7C3XH08-F1
#
_cell.length_a   1.000
_cell.length_b   1.000
_cell.length_c   1.000
_cell.angle_alpha   90.00
_cell.angle_beta   90.00
_cell.angle_gamma   90.00
#
_symmetry.space_group_name_H-M   'P 1'
#
loop_
_entity.id
_entity.type
_entity.pdbx_description
1 polymer ?
#
loop_
_entity_poly.entity_id
_entity_poly.type
_entity_poly.pdbx_seq_one_letter_code
_entity_poly.pdbx_strand_id
1 'polypeptide(L)'
;MIKVLIGDMFESQCQTWVNTVNCVGVMGKGVALGFKKRFPDMFEDYKARCRRKEVKLGQPYLFKRLLPPWILNFPTKSHWRAVT
;
A
#
# COMPACT_ATOMS: atom_id res chain seq x y z
N MET A 1 -3.10 1.96 -22.80
CA MET A 1 -3.86 0.69 -22.97
C MET A 1 -4.17 0.14 -21.59
N ILE A 2 -5.42 -0.22 -21.31
CA ILE A 2 -5.84 -0.85 -20.05
C ILE A 2 -6.00 -2.34 -20.31
N LYS A 3 -5.47 -3.18 -19.41
CA LYS A 3 -5.63 -4.64 -19.46
C LYS A 3 -6.19 -5.11 -18.12
N VAL A 4 -7.21 -5.95 -18.17
CA VAL A 4 -7.75 -6.65 -16.99
C VAL A 4 -7.14 -8.04 -16.98
N LEU A 5 -6.45 -8.38 -15.90
CA LEU A 5 -5.73 -9.65 -15.74
C LEU A 5 -6.19 -10.35 -14.46
N ILE A 6 -6.12 -11.68 -14.43
CA ILE A 6 -6.39 -12.52 -13.26
C ILE A 6 -5.07 -13.21 -12.90
N GLY A 7 -4.64 -13.10 -11.63
CA GLY A 7 -3.37 -13.66 -11.16
C GLY A 7 -2.89 -13.01 -9.86
N ASP A 8 -1.62 -13.24 -9.50
CA ASP A 8 -0.98 -12.53 -8.40
C ASP A 8 -0.44 -11.17 -8.88
N MET A 9 -0.90 -10.08 -8.25
CA MET A 9 -0.43 -8.74 -8.58
C MET A 9 1.07 -8.55 -8.35
N PHE A 10 1.68 -9.34 -7.48
CA PHE A 10 3.12 -9.28 -7.18
C PHE A 10 3.99 -9.91 -8.29
N GLU A 11 3.40 -10.51 -9.33
CA GLU A 11 4.11 -10.97 -10.53
C GLU A 11 4.17 -9.89 -11.63
N SER A 12 3.50 -8.76 -11.41
CA SER A 12 3.42 -7.67 -12.38
C SER A 12 4.78 -7.03 -12.66
N GLN A 13 5.15 -6.91 -13.93
CA GLN A 13 6.36 -6.19 -14.37
C GLN A 13 6.16 -4.66 -14.45
N CYS A 14 5.04 -4.14 -13.94
CA CYS A 14 4.78 -2.71 -13.88
C CYS A 14 5.74 -2.03 -12.90
N GLN A 15 6.19 -0.81 -13.23
CA GLN A 15 7.10 -0.02 -12.39
C GLN A 15 6.55 0.25 -10.98
N THR A 16 5.25 0.49 -10.88
CA THR A 16 4.59 0.87 -9.62
C THR A 16 3.44 -0.07 -9.33
N TRP A 17 3.40 -0.58 -8.09
CA TRP A 17 2.33 -1.41 -7.58
C TRP A 17 1.50 -0.63 -6.56
N VAL A 18 0.18 -0.79 -6.60
CA VAL A 18 -0.74 -0.06 -5.73
C VAL A 18 -1.10 -0.91 -4.52
N ASN A 19 -0.77 -0.43 -3.33
CA ASN A 19 -1.14 -1.06 -2.08
C ASN A 19 -2.35 -0.34 -1.48
N THR A 20 -3.44 -1.08 -1.20
CA THR A 20 -4.59 -0.50 -0.52
C THR A 20 -4.37 -0.49 0.99
N VAL A 21 -4.41 0.69 1.61
CA VAL A 21 -4.08 0.87 3.02
C VAL A 21 -5.19 1.56 3.80
N ASN A 22 -5.10 1.51 5.12
CA ASN A 22 -5.88 2.37 6.01
C ASN A 22 -5.04 3.56 6.47
N CYS A 23 -5.62 4.46 7.27
CA CYS A 23 -4.91 5.62 7.80
C CYS A 23 -4.31 5.39 9.20
N VAL A 24 -4.44 4.18 9.78
CA VAL A 24 -4.09 3.89 11.18
C VAL A 24 -2.91 2.93 11.37
N GLY A 25 -2.13 2.67 10.31
CA GLY A 25 -0.84 1.97 10.46
C GLY A 25 -0.93 0.45 10.57
N VAL A 26 -2.08 -0.16 10.21
CA VAL A 26 -2.27 -1.63 10.30
C VAL A 26 -2.25 -2.28 8.92
N MET A 27 -1.48 -3.35 8.74
CA MET A 27 -1.51 -4.21 7.55
C MET A 27 -1.64 -5.68 7.98
N GLY A 28 -2.85 -6.08 8.36
CA GLY A 28 -3.09 -7.37 9.04
C GLY A 28 -3.65 -8.50 8.17
N LYS A 29 -4.18 -8.21 6.98
CA LYS A 29 -4.79 -9.20 6.08
C LYS A 29 -4.77 -8.76 4.62
N GLY A 30 -5.10 -9.70 3.72
CA GLY A 30 -5.25 -9.45 2.30
C GLY A 30 -3.99 -8.91 1.62
N VAL A 31 -4.18 -8.09 0.59
CA VAL A 31 -3.10 -7.49 -0.21
C VAL A 31 -2.11 -6.70 0.66
N ALA A 32 -2.59 -5.90 1.62
CA ALA A 32 -1.74 -5.12 2.51
C ALA A 32 -0.78 -5.98 3.34
N LEU A 33 -1.23 -7.14 3.82
CA LEU A 33 -0.34 -8.09 4.51
C LEU A 33 0.74 -8.64 3.58
N GLY A 34 0.38 -8.90 2.31
CA GLY A 34 1.33 -9.30 1.27
C GLY A 34 2.43 -8.25 1.04
N PHE A 35 2.06 -6.97 0.99
CA PHE A 35 3.01 -5.86 0.91
C PHE A 35 3.87 -5.75 2.16
N LYS A 36 3.29 -5.82 3.37
CA LYS A 36 4.07 -5.79 4.63
C LYS A 36 5.15 -6.88 4.69
N LYS A 37 4.83 -8.09 4.24
CA LYS A 37 5.79 -9.21 4.24
C LYS A 37 6.91 -9.03 3.22
N ARG A 38 6.62 -8.46 2.04
CA ARG A 38 7.59 -8.28 0.94
C ARG A 38 8.42 -7.00 1.06
N PHE A 39 7.86 -5.95 1.65
CA PHE A 39 8.45 -4.61 1.77
C PHE A 39 8.37 -4.12 3.22
N PRO A 40 9.15 -4.71 4.14
CA PRO A 40 9.13 -4.32 5.55
C PRO A 40 9.60 -2.88 5.78
N ASP A 41 10.52 -2.38 4.96
CA ASP A 41 10.98 -0.98 4.92
C ASP A 41 9.84 0.00 4.61
N MET A 42 9.05 -0.31 3.58
CA MET A 42 7.85 0.45 3.23
C MET A 42 6.83 0.45 4.37
N PHE A 43 6.66 -0.69 5.05
CA PHE A 43 5.71 -0.79 6.16
C PHE A 43 6.11 0.08 7.36
N GLU A 44 7.41 0.19 7.67
CA GLU A 44 7.90 1.07 8.72
C GLU A 44 7.72 2.56 8.38
N ASP A 45 8.00 2.97 7.13
CA ASP A 45 7.68 4.32 6.63
C ASP A 45 6.18 4.62 6.76
N TYR A 46 5.33 3.70 6.28
CA TYR A 46 3.87 3.81 6.38
C TYR A 46 3.40 3.97 7.83
N LYS A 47 3.88 3.13 8.76
CA LYS A 47 3.56 3.24 10.18
C LYS A 47 3.95 4.60 10.75
N ALA A 48 5.15 5.09 10.42
CA ALA A 48 5.63 6.37 10.91
C ALA A 48 4.76 7.53 10.39
N ARG A 49 4.38 7.52 9.11
CA ARG A 49 3.46 8.49 8.50
C ARG A 49 2.07 8.44 9.14
N CYS A 50 1.53 7.24 9.40
CA CYS A 50 0.26 7.08 10.10
C CYS A 50 0.30 7.67 11.52
N ARG A 51 1.38 7.44 12.28
CA ARG A 51 1.57 8.04 13.61
C ARG A 51 1.60 9.58 13.55
N ARG A 52 2.18 10.14 12.49
CA ARG A 52 2.20 11.59 12.22
C ARG A 52 0.91 12.12 11.56
N LYS A 53 -0.11 11.27 11.34
CA LYS A 53 -1.38 11.61 10.67
C LYS A 53 -1.21 12.16 9.25
N GLU A 54 -0.14 11.75 8.57
CA GLU A 54 0.18 12.18 7.20
C GLU A 54 -0.54 11.34 6.13
N VAL A 55 -0.96 10.12 6.49
CA VAL A 55 -1.74 9.25 5.61
C VAL A 55 -3.21 9.66 5.70
N LYS A 56 -3.76 10.19 4.60
CA LYS A 56 -5.13 10.72 4.54
C LYS A 56 -5.96 10.00 3.49
N LEU A 57 -7.25 9.82 3.79
CA LEU A 57 -8.19 9.13 2.90
C LEU A 57 -8.21 9.78 1.50
N GLY A 58 -8.12 8.96 0.45
CA GLY A 58 -8.12 9.43 -0.94
C GLY A 58 -6.84 10.17 -1.38
N GLN A 59 -5.82 10.24 -0.53
CA GLN A 59 -4.54 10.89 -0.84
C GLN A 59 -3.43 9.83 -0.93
N PRO A 60 -3.19 9.24 -2.11
CA PRO A 60 -2.13 8.27 -2.28
C PRO A 60 -0.75 8.94 -2.17
N TYR A 61 0.20 8.21 -1.60
CA TYR A 61 1.60 8.62 -1.58
C TYR A 61 2.50 7.49 -2.08
N LEU A 62 3.64 7.88 -2.65
CA LEU A 62 4.58 6.97 -3.27
C LEU A 62 5.75 6.69 -2.34
N PHE A 63 6.01 5.41 -2.07
CA PHE A 63 7.25 4.93 -1.48
C PHE A 63 8.19 4.46 -2.60
N LYS A 64 9.31 5.16 -2.77
CA LYS A 64 10.31 4.86 -3.79
C LYS A 64 11.47 4.08 -3.17
N ARG A 65 11.88 3.04 -3.87
CA ARG A 65 13.14 2.32 -3.66
C ARG A 65 14.09 2.66 -4.80
N LEU A 66 15.36 2.29 -4.67
CA LEU A 66 16.36 2.52 -5.71
C LEU A 66 15.96 1.86 -7.05
N LEU A 67 15.40 0.65 -6.97
CA LEU A 67 14.90 -0.10 -8.11
C LEU A 67 13.40 -0.42 -7.93
N PRO A 68 12.64 -0.58 -9.04
CA PRO A 68 11.26 -1.04 -9.00
C PRO A 68 11.08 -2.41 -8.30
N PRO A 69 9.86 -2.72 -7.82
CA PRO A 69 8.66 -1.90 -7.92
C PRO A 69 8.64 -0.77 -6.88
N TRP A 70 8.12 0.39 -7.29
CA TRP A 70 7.68 1.43 -6.35
C TRP A 70 6.31 1.10 -5.80
N ILE A 71 6.02 1.54 -4.58
CA ILE A 71 4.75 1.22 -3.92
C ILE A 71 3.93 2.49 -3.76
N LEU A 72 2.78 2.56 -4.44
CA LEU A 72 1.80 3.61 -4.21
C LEU A 72 0.84 3.14 -3.12
N ASN A 73 1.02 3.65 -1.90
CA ASN A 73 0.08 3.40 -0.80
C ASN A 73 -1.15 4.28 -1.00
N PHE A 74 -2.27 3.66 -1.35
CA PHE A 74 -3.55 4.31 -1.59
C PHE A 74 -4.47 4.12 -0.38
N PRO A 75 -4.74 5.17 0.42
CA PRO A 75 -5.61 5.06 1.58
C PRO A 75 -7.07 4.94 1.15
N THR A 76 -7.64 3.75 1.28
CA THR A 76 -9.04 3.45 0.94
C THR A 76 -9.94 3.36 2.16
N LYS A 77 -9.37 3.35 3.38
CA LYS A 77 -10.11 3.30 4.65
C LYS A 77 -9.54 4.26 5.68
N SER A 78 -10.40 4.91 6.47
CA SER A 78 -9.97 5.69 7.63
C SER A 78 -9.44 4.77 8.73
N HIS A 79 -10.24 3.79 9.16
CA HIS A 79 -9.87 2.76 10.13
C HIS A 79 -9.98 1.36 9.51
N TRP A 80 -9.13 0.40 9.92
CA TRP A 80 -9.16 -0.95 9.35
C TRP A 80 -10.43 -1.75 9.69
N ARG A 81 -11.11 -1.38 10.79
CA ARG A 81 -12.42 -1.92 11.20
C ARG A 81 -13.62 -1.22 10.57
N ALA A 82 -13.41 -0.12 9.83
CA ALA A 82 -14.50 0.50 9.11
C ALA A 82 -15.00 -0.49 8.05
N VAL A 83 -16.23 -0.94 8.26
CA VAL A 83 -17.07 -1.42 7.17
C VAL A 83 -17.45 -0.15 6.42
N THR A 84 -17.19 -0.15 5.11
CA THR A 84 -17.50 0.96 4.20
C THR A 84 -18.86 1.58 4.46
#